data_AF-A0A831KBV6-F1
#
_entry.id   AF-A0A831KBV6-F1
#
_cell.length_a   1.000
_cell.length_b   1.000
_cell.length_c   1.000
_cell.angle_alpha   90.00
_cell.angle_beta   90.00
_cell.angle_gamma   90.00
#
_symmetry.space_group_name_H-M   'P 1'
#
loop_
_entity.id
_entity.type
_entity.pdbx_description
1 polymer ?
#
loop_
_entity_poly.entity_id
_entity_poly.type
_entity_poly.pdbx_seq_one_letter_code
_entity_poly.pdbx_strand_id
1 'polypeptide(L)'
;MVTALLVTNITYADYLVANVVGHIYKLPVYTVYQDPVNISNTVQMLINDNVTNVIIIGGPAVISNLLLQELNQSNISYLWIWGTRRYDTSAYVALYFWNSSNSAVLITRDLVNEHVSPDKL
;
A
#
# COMPACT_ATOMS: atom_id res chain seq x y z
N MET A 1 -8.98 2.56 -18.75
CA MET A 1 -8.79 1.80 -17.50
C MET A 1 -7.95 2.67 -16.58
N VAL A 2 -8.49 3.10 -15.45
CA VAL A 2 -7.80 4.00 -14.50
C VAL A 2 -7.39 3.17 -13.29
N THR A 3 -6.11 3.28 -12.90
CA THR A 3 -5.52 2.53 -11.79
C THR A 3 -5.04 3.49 -10.70
N ALA A 4 -5.34 3.16 -9.45
CA ALA A 4 -4.84 3.88 -8.29
C ALA A 4 -4.09 2.95 -7.32
N LEU A 5 -3.28 3.52 -6.43
CA LEU A 5 -2.71 2.83 -5.28
C LEU A 5 -3.61 3.05 -4.07
N LEU A 6 -3.83 2.00 -3.28
CA LEU A 6 -4.64 2.04 -2.08
C LEU A 6 -3.84 1.50 -0.90
N VAL A 7 -3.70 2.31 0.14
CA VAL A 7 -2.87 2.01 1.31
C VAL A 7 -3.50 2.52 2.60
N THR A 8 -3.08 1.97 3.73
CA THR A 8 -3.35 2.61 5.03
C THR A 8 -2.14 3.41 5.51
N ASN A 9 -2.35 4.30 6.47
CA ASN A 9 -1.27 4.95 7.21
C ASN A 9 -0.95 4.25 8.55
N ILE A 10 -1.57 3.10 8.85
CA ILE A 10 -1.33 2.33 10.09
C ILE A 10 0.11 1.79 10.07
N THR A 11 0.53 1.25 8.93
CA THR A 11 1.92 0.86 8.68
C THR A 11 2.60 1.90 7.79
N TYR A 12 3.36 2.81 8.39
CA TYR A 12 4.09 3.86 7.65
C TYR A 12 5.01 3.29 6.54
N ALA A 13 5.52 2.06 6.70
CA ALA A 13 6.36 1.40 5.71
C ALA A 13 5.61 1.10 4.39
N ASP A 14 4.39 0.57 4.46
CA ASP A 14 3.60 0.23 3.27
C ASP A 14 3.17 1.52 2.53
N TYR A 15 2.75 2.53 3.29
CA TYR A 15 2.43 3.87 2.76
C TYR A 15 3.63 4.49 2.02
N LEU A 16 4.83 4.45 2.61
CA LEU A 16 6.03 5.02 2.01
C LEU A 16 6.37 4.33 0.68
N VAL A 17 6.36 2.99 0.67
CA VAL A 17 6.64 2.20 -0.52
C VAL A 17 5.62 2.49 -1.63
N ALA A 18 4.34 2.61 -1.30
CA ALA A 18 3.31 2.97 -2.26
C ALA A 18 3.51 4.38 -2.83
N ASN A 19 3.93 5.36 -2.03
CA ASN A 19 4.20 6.71 -2.55
C ASN A 19 5.36 6.73 -3.54
N VAL A 20 6.39 5.91 -3.35
CA VAL A 20 7.49 5.76 -4.33
C VAL A 20 6.94 5.23 -5.67
N VAL A 21 6.13 4.16 -5.62
CA VAL A 21 5.46 3.61 -6.81
C VAL A 21 4.59 4.68 -7.47
N GLY A 22 3.73 5.36 -6.70
CA GLY A 22 2.81 6.38 -7.20
C GLY A 22 3.54 7.53 -7.88
N HIS A 23 4.67 7.96 -7.31
CA HIS A 23 5.49 9.01 -7.90
C HIS A 23 6.13 8.59 -9.23
N ILE A 24 6.68 7.37 -9.31
CA ILE A 24 7.36 6.86 -10.50
C ILE A 24 6.36 6.61 -11.64
N TYR A 25 5.25 5.93 -11.35
CA TYR A 25 4.26 5.53 -12.35
C TYR A 25 3.12 6.53 -12.55
N LYS A 26 3.17 7.68 -11.85
CA LYS A 26 2.15 8.74 -11.89
C LYS A 26 0.75 8.21 -11.55
N LEU A 27 0.68 7.31 -10.57
CA LEU A 27 -0.57 6.76 -10.06
C LEU A 27 -1.02 7.56 -8.83
N PRO A 28 -2.32 7.91 -8.72
CA PRO A 28 -2.85 8.52 -7.51
C PRO A 28 -2.77 7.54 -6.34
N VAL A 29 -2.49 8.06 -5.14
CA VAL A 29 -2.37 7.27 -3.90
C VAL A 29 -3.50 7.66 -2.96
N TYR A 30 -4.39 6.72 -2.65
CA TYR A 30 -5.48 6.90 -1.69
C TYR A 30 -5.08 6.28 -0.36
N THR A 31 -5.26 7.07 0.71
CA THR A 31 -5.09 6.58 2.08
C THR A 31 -6.46 6.22 2.64
N VAL A 32 -6.62 4.98 3.11
CA VAL A 32 -7.87 4.50 3.68
C VAL A 32 -7.73 4.26 5.18
N TYR A 33 -8.62 4.87 5.95
CA TYR A 33 -8.84 4.57 7.36
C TYR A 33 -9.83 3.41 7.48
N GLN A 34 -9.58 2.50 8.43
CA GLN A 34 -10.21 1.18 8.44
C GLN A 34 -11.56 1.10 9.17
N ASP A 35 -12.11 2.24 9.61
CA ASP A 35 -13.50 2.27 10.08
C ASP A 35 -14.48 2.28 8.88
N PRO A 36 -15.70 1.73 9.05
CA PRO A 36 -16.64 1.58 7.95
C PRO A 36 -16.96 2.87 7.19
N VAL A 37 -17.09 4.01 7.89
CA VAL A 37 -17.46 5.28 7.25
C VAL A 37 -16.35 5.76 6.32
N ASN A 38 -15.10 5.72 6.79
CA ASN A 38 -13.97 6.14 5.96
C ASN A 38 -13.66 5.18 4.82
N ILE A 39 -13.92 3.87 4.98
CA ILE A 39 -13.86 2.89 3.89
C ILE A 39 -14.84 3.29 2.79
N SER A 40 -16.12 3.46 3.10
CA SER A 40 -17.14 3.82 2.11
C SER A 40 -16.87 5.16 1.45
N ASN A 41 -16.41 6.15 2.21
CA ASN A 41 -16.01 7.44 1.64
C ASN A 41 -14.85 7.27 0.63
N THR A 42 -13.86 6.44 0.95
CA THR A 42 -12.72 6.19 0.05
C THR A 42 -13.17 5.49 -1.22
N VAL A 43 -14.03 4.48 -1.12
CA VAL A 43 -14.60 3.79 -2.30
C VAL A 43 -15.41 4.76 -3.16
N GLN A 44 -16.20 5.63 -2.55
CA GLN A 44 -16.94 6.65 -3.29
C GLN A 44 -16.01 7.66 -4.00
N MET A 45 -14.88 8.04 -3.38
CA MET A 45 -13.87 8.86 -4.06
C MET A 45 -13.28 8.14 -5.28
N LEU A 46 -12.92 6.86 -5.15
CA LEU A 46 -12.43 6.06 -6.28
C LEU A 46 -13.44 6.02 -7.44
N ILE A 47 -14.73 5.87 -7.14
CA ILE A 47 -15.81 5.90 -8.14
C ILE A 47 -15.87 7.27 -8.82
N ASN A 48 -15.87 8.36 -8.04
CA ASN A 48 -15.94 9.72 -8.57
C ASN A 48 -14.74 10.04 -9.47
N ASP A 49 -13.58 9.48 -9.16
CA ASP A 49 -12.35 9.62 -9.93
C ASP A 49 -12.24 8.61 -11.10
N ASN A 50 -13.31 7.85 -11.37
CA ASN A 50 -13.42 6.83 -12.42
C ASN A 50 -12.36 5.72 -12.32
N VAL A 51 -11.87 5.42 -11.12
CA VAL A 51 -10.91 4.35 -10.86
C VAL A 51 -11.60 3.00 -11.04
N THR A 52 -11.05 2.16 -11.90
CA THR A 52 -11.59 0.80 -12.18
C THR A 52 -10.72 -0.30 -11.60
N ASN A 53 -9.46 0.02 -11.24
CA ASN A 53 -8.55 -0.93 -10.61
C ASN A 53 -7.78 -0.25 -9.48
N VAL A 54 -7.51 -1.00 -8.42
CA VAL A 54 -6.58 -0.56 -7.37
C VAL A 54 -5.46 -1.57 -7.16
N ILE A 55 -4.28 -1.06 -6.86
CA ILE A 55 -3.18 -1.87 -6.32
C ILE A 55 -3.14 -1.59 -4.82
N ILE A 56 -3.53 -2.58 -4.03
CA ILE A 56 -3.55 -2.51 -2.57
C ILE A 56 -2.17 -2.92 -2.06
N ILE A 57 -1.54 -2.07 -1.26
CA ILE A 57 -0.25 -2.37 -0.62
C ILE A 57 -0.44 -2.38 0.90
N GLY A 58 -0.17 -3.53 1.52
CA GLY A 58 -0.31 -3.74 2.96
C GLY A 58 -1.17 -4.96 3.29
N GLY A 59 -0.80 -5.70 4.34
CA GLY A 59 -1.41 -6.99 4.67
C GLY A 59 -2.74 -6.93 5.44
N PRO A 60 -3.34 -8.09 5.75
CA PRO A 60 -4.63 -8.18 6.46
C PRO A 60 -4.61 -7.61 7.89
N ALA A 61 -3.42 -7.36 8.46
CA ALA A 61 -3.30 -6.65 9.74
C ALA A 61 -3.70 -5.17 9.65
N VAL A 62 -3.70 -4.59 8.45
CA VAL A 62 -4.05 -3.18 8.22
C VAL A 62 -5.12 -2.98 7.14
N ILE A 63 -5.35 -3.97 6.28
CA ILE A 63 -6.42 -3.95 5.28
C ILE A 63 -7.56 -4.86 5.73
N SER A 64 -8.72 -4.28 5.99
CA SER A 64 -9.92 -5.00 6.41
C SER A 64 -10.61 -5.71 5.25
N ASN A 65 -11.29 -6.82 5.55
CA ASN A 65 -12.15 -7.53 4.59
C ASN A 65 -13.33 -6.67 4.12
N LEU A 66 -13.79 -5.71 4.95
CA LEU A 66 -14.85 -4.78 4.57
C LEU A 66 -14.46 -3.94 3.35
N LEU A 67 -13.23 -3.41 3.33
CA LEU A 67 -12.72 -2.68 2.17
C LEU A 67 -12.73 -3.53 0.89
N LEU A 68 -12.24 -4.77 0.98
CA LEU A 68 -12.22 -5.68 -0.18
C LEU A 68 -13.64 -5.98 -0.69
N GLN A 69 -14.59 -6.13 0.23
CA GLN A 69 -16.00 -6.32 -0.11
C GLN A 69 -16.57 -5.10 -0.83
N GLU A 70 -16.35 -3.89 -0.32
CA GLU A 70 -16.88 -2.66 -0.92
C GLU A 70 -16.27 -2.36 -2.30
N LEU A 71 -14.98 -2.64 -2.50
CA LEU A 71 -14.34 -2.57 -3.82
C LEU A 71 -15.02 -3.51 -4.82
N ASN A 72 -15.23 -4.77 -4.44
CA ASN A 72 -15.90 -5.76 -5.29
C ASN A 72 -17.35 -5.37 -5.61
N GLN A 73 -18.11 -4.93 -4.61
CA GLN A 73 -19.50 -4.46 -4.79
C GLN A 73 -19.58 -3.24 -5.73
N SER A 74 -18.53 -2.45 -5.78
CA SER A 74 -18.40 -1.27 -6.64
C SER A 74 -17.79 -1.58 -8.02
N ASN A 75 -17.59 -2.87 -8.35
CA ASN A 75 -16.92 -3.33 -9.58
C ASN A 75 -15.50 -2.77 -9.76
N ILE A 76 -14.81 -2.46 -8.67
CA ILE A 76 -13.41 -2.03 -8.67
C ILE A 76 -12.55 -3.27 -8.45
N SER A 77 -11.80 -3.67 -9.49
CA SER A 77 -10.89 -4.81 -9.40
C SER A 77 -9.66 -4.44 -8.56
N TYR A 78 -9.03 -5.42 -7.93
CA TYR A 78 -7.81 -5.15 -7.17
C TYR A 78 -6.71 -6.20 -7.37
N LEU A 79 -5.47 -5.72 -7.35
CA LEU A 79 -4.27 -6.52 -7.08
C LEU A 79 -3.85 -6.23 -5.64
N TRP A 80 -3.67 -7.28 -4.82
CA TRP A 80 -3.30 -7.11 -3.42
C TRP A 80 -1.88 -7.62 -3.16
N ILE A 81 -0.93 -6.70 -2.99
CA ILE A 81 0.48 -6.99 -2.75
C ILE A 81 0.79 -6.82 -1.27
N TRP A 82 1.15 -7.92 -0.61
CA TRP A 82 1.52 -7.90 0.80
C TRP A 82 2.38 -9.12 1.18
N GLY A 83 3.18 -8.96 2.23
CA GLY A 83 3.88 -10.05 2.89
C GLY A 83 3.62 -10.06 4.40
N THR A 84 4.14 -11.08 5.10
CA THR A 84 3.90 -11.25 6.54
C THR A 84 4.59 -10.17 7.38
N ARG A 85 5.70 -9.60 6.89
CA ARG A 85 6.40 -8.47 7.49
C ARG A 85 6.51 -7.31 6.49
N ARG A 86 6.76 -6.10 7.00
CA ARG A 86 7.03 -4.91 6.18
C ARG A 86 8.14 -5.11 5.13
N TYR A 87 9.14 -5.93 5.47
CA TYR A 87 10.23 -6.31 4.59
C TYR A 87 9.76 -7.18 3.41
N ASP A 88 8.81 -8.08 3.66
CA ASP A 88 8.28 -8.96 2.64
C ASP A 88 7.35 -8.18 1.69
N THR A 89 6.50 -7.30 2.23
CA THR A 89 5.68 -6.38 1.42
C THR A 89 6.56 -5.53 0.51
N SER A 90 7.62 -4.89 1.03
CA SER A 90 8.50 -4.05 0.21
C SER A 90 9.23 -4.86 -0.87
N ALA A 91 9.69 -6.07 -0.54
CA ALA A 91 10.31 -6.98 -1.50
C ALA A 91 9.33 -7.39 -2.61
N TYR A 92 8.08 -7.71 -2.29
CA TYR A 92 7.07 -8.07 -3.30
C TYR A 92 6.64 -6.90 -4.17
N VAL A 93 6.55 -5.68 -3.62
CA VAL A 93 6.35 -4.48 -4.42
C VAL A 93 7.53 -4.29 -5.38
N ALA A 94 8.77 -4.41 -4.90
CA ALA A 94 9.95 -4.28 -5.74
C ALA A 94 10.00 -5.36 -6.84
N LEU A 95 9.65 -6.60 -6.52
CA LEU A 95 9.55 -7.68 -7.49
C LEU A 95 8.45 -7.42 -8.53
N TYR A 96 7.33 -6.83 -8.13
CA TYR A 96 6.24 -6.54 -9.07
C TYR A 96 6.59 -5.40 -10.04
N PHE A 97 7.14 -4.29 -9.53
CA PHE A 97 7.38 -3.09 -10.33
C PHE A 97 8.78 -3.03 -10.98
N TRP A 98 9.80 -3.64 -10.36
CA TRP A 98 11.21 -3.44 -10.70
C TRP A 98 12.04 -4.75 -10.71
N ASN A 99 11.49 -5.86 -11.20
CA ASN A 99 12.15 -7.19 -11.23
C ASN A 99 13.48 -7.27 -12.01
N SER A 100 13.84 -6.23 -12.75
CA SER A 100 15.03 -6.16 -13.62
C SER A 100 15.89 -4.94 -13.31
N SER A 101 15.70 -4.30 -12.15
CA SER A 101 16.52 -3.15 -11.75
C SER A 101 17.94 -3.57 -11.36
N ASN A 102 18.92 -2.77 -11.75
CA ASN A 102 20.33 -2.93 -11.38
C ASN A 102 20.70 -2.14 -10.12
N SER A 103 19.73 -1.47 -9.49
CA SER A 103 19.94 -0.64 -8.30
C SER A 103 18.75 -0.70 -7.37
N ALA A 104 19.00 -0.53 -6.08
CA ALA A 104 17.98 -0.50 -5.04
C ALA A 104 18.25 0.65 -4.06
N VAL A 105 17.18 1.22 -3.52
CA VAL A 105 17.24 2.16 -2.39
C VAL A 105 16.80 1.40 -1.15
N LEU A 106 17.66 1.39 -0.13
CA LEU A 106 17.35 0.82 1.17
C LEU A 106 16.93 1.94 2.12
N ILE A 107 15.79 1.76 2.80
CA ILE A 107 15.28 2.70 3.79
C ILE A 107 15.28 1.97 5.13
N THR A 108 16.15 2.41 6.04
CA THR A 108 16.22 1.89 7.39
C THR A 108 15.47 2.83 8.33
N ARG A 109 14.28 2.41 8.76
CA ARG A 109 13.56 3.07 9.86
C ARG A 109 12.74 2.04 10.61
N ASP A 110 13.38 1.37 11.56
CA ASP A 110 12.64 0.72 12.64
C ASP A 110 12.61 1.62 13.85
N LEU A 111 11.55 1.49 14.65
CA LEU A 111 11.58 2.02 16.01
C LEU A 111 12.77 1.33 16.67
N VAL A 112 13.83 2.09 16.94
CA VAL A 112 14.86 1.62 17.84
C VAL A 112 14.12 1.44 19.16
N ASN A 113 13.84 0.18 19.55
CA ASN A 113 13.68 -0.09 20.97
C ASN A 113 14.89 0.58 21.60
N GLU A 114 14.68 1.46 22.59
CA GLU A 114 15.68 2.36 23.17
C GLU A 114 16.91 1.62 23.78
N HIS A 115 17.02 0.32 23.55
CA HIS A 115 18.00 -0.63 24.05
C HIS A 115 18.86 -1.28 22.94
N VAL A 116 18.74 -0.89 21.66
CA VAL A 116 19.64 -1.40 20.61
C VAL A 116 20.64 -0.30 20.23
N SER A 117 21.91 -0.54 20.58
CA SER A 117 23.02 0.37 20.25
C SER A 117 23.12 0.59 18.74
N PRO A 118 23.38 1.83 18.27
CA PRO A 118 23.60 2.17 16.87
C PRO A 118 24.68 1.33 16.17
N ASP A 119 25.63 0.78 16.94
CA ASP A 119 26.79 0.03 16.42
C ASP A 119 26.47 -1.42 16.00
N LYS A 120 25.18 -1.80 15.95
CA LYS A 120 24.73 -3.14 15.52
C LYS A 120 24.02 -3.15 14.16
N LEU A 121 24.21 -2.11 13.35
CA LEU A 121 23.84 -2.07 11.93
C LEU A 121 25.07 -2.19 11.05
#